data_AF-A0A4Q7ZK43-F1
#
_entry.id   AF-A0A4Q7ZK43-F1
#
_cell.length_a   1.000
_cell.length_b   1.000
_cell.length_c   1.000
_cell.angle_alpha   90.00
_cell.angle_beta   90.00
_cell.angle_gamma   90.00
#
_symmetry.space_group_name_H-M   'P 1'
#
loop_
_entity.id
_entity.type
_entity.pdbx_description
1 polymer ?
#
loop_
_entity_poly.entity_id
_entity_poly.type
_entity_poly.pdbx_seq_one_letter_code
_entity_poly.pdbx_strand_id
1 'polypeptide(L)'
;MRPPTTVPVAAASPAPALPWTARLRRRRGRLRADDRGMITPWTVVGTLMVILLAGLVLDAGMAMADQVRLYDRAQAAARAGAREIDLATYRNTGVVQLDPDAAVGAAQRFLARSGTTGTATATTAAVTVTVTGVRRTQLLYLIGVTTIPLDATAAATAATGVTNAT
;
A
#
# COMPACT_ATOMS: atom_id res chain seq x y z
N MET A 1 -90.64 52.73 -44.34
CA MET A 1 -90.54 51.31 -44.75
C MET A 1 -89.11 51.05 -45.20
N ARG A 2 -88.50 49.95 -44.72
CA ARG A 2 -87.05 49.58 -44.71
C ARG A 2 -86.19 50.26 -43.62
N PRO A 3 -85.19 49.55 -43.03
CA PRO A 3 -85.32 48.82 -41.76
C PRO A 3 -84.37 49.32 -40.64
N PRO A 4 -84.48 48.85 -39.37
CA PRO A 4 -83.60 49.27 -38.28
C PRO A 4 -82.16 48.79 -38.44
N THR A 5 -81.21 49.68 -38.17
CA THR A 5 -79.77 49.42 -38.10
C THR A 5 -79.41 48.75 -36.78
N THR A 6 -79.02 47.48 -36.83
CA THR A 6 -78.36 46.77 -35.73
C THR A 6 -77.03 46.23 -36.20
N VAL A 7 -75.93 46.70 -35.62
CA VAL A 7 -74.65 45.97 -35.43
C VAL A 7 -73.66 46.87 -34.67
N PRO A 8 -72.67 46.33 -33.94
CA PRO A 8 -72.69 45.15 -33.08
C PRO A 8 -72.19 45.50 -31.65
N VAL A 9 -72.72 44.84 -30.63
CA VAL A 9 -72.10 44.81 -29.30
C VAL A 9 -70.76 44.09 -29.43
N ALA A 10 -69.67 44.82 -29.21
CA ALA A 10 -68.33 44.25 -29.11
C ALA A 10 -68.29 43.38 -27.85
N ALA A 11 -68.36 42.07 -28.05
CA ALA A 11 -68.11 41.09 -26.99
C ALA A 11 -66.71 41.33 -26.43
N ALA A 12 -66.65 41.74 -25.16
CA ALA A 12 -65.40 41.83 -24.43
C ALA A 12 -64.78 40.42 -24.33
N SER A 13 -63.66 40.22 -25.02
CA SER A 13 -62.88 38.99 -24.92
C SER A 13 -62.35 38.83 -23.48
N PRO A 14 -62.61 37.72 -22.78
CA PRO A 14 -61.91 37.43 -21.54
C PRO A 14 -60.44 37.13 -21.88
N ALA A 15 -59.53 38.03 -21.48
CA ALA A 15 -58.11 37.75 -21.56
C ALA A 15 -57.79 36.51 -20.68
N PRO A 16 -57.03 35.53 -21.20
CA PRO A 16 -56.79 34.29 -20.49
C PRO A 16 -55.98 34.55 -19.22
N ALA A 17 -56.45 34.03 -18.09
CA ALA A 17 -55.66 33.92 -16.86
C ALA A 17 -54.45 33.01 -17.15
N LEU A 18 -53.31 33.63 -17.47
CA LEU A 18 -52.06 32.90 -17.68
C LEU A 18 -51.60 32.30 -16.34
N PRO A 19 -51.47 30.98 -16.21
CA PRO A 19 -51.01 30.37 -14.97
C PRO A 19 -49.55 30.77 -14.73
N TRP A 20 -49.33 31.59 -13.71
CA TRP A 20 -48.02 32.03 -13.23
C TRP A 20 -47.08 30.85 -12.87
N THR A 21 -47.61 29.63 -12.78
CA THR A 21 -46.89 28.39 -12.47
C THR A 21 -46.04 27.86 -13.64
N ALA A 22 -46.23 28.34 -14.87
CA ALA A 22 -45.50 27.84 -16.04
C ALA A 22 -44.02 28.30 -16.11
N ARG A 23 -43.64 29.40 -15.43
CA ARG A 23 -42.26 29.91 -15.45
C ARG A 23 -41.30 29.07 -14.60
N LEU A 24 -41.79 28.40 -13.56
CA LEU A 24 -40.95 27.61 -12.66
C LEU A 24 -40.54 26.26 -13.26
N ARG A 25 -41.36 25.70 -14.16
CA ARG A 25 -41.05 24.42 -14.84
C ARG A 25 -39.96 24.53 -15.90
N ARG A 26 -39.81 25.70 -16.54
CA ARG A 26 -38.79 25.92 -17.60
C ARG A 26 -37.37 26.09 -17.07
N ARG A 27 -37.18 26.49 -15.80
CA ARG A 27 -35.84 26.57 -15.18
C ARG A 27 -35.29 25.21 -14.73
N ARG A 28 -36.15 24.27 -14.33
CA ARG A 28 -35.73 22.90 -13.94
C ARG A 28 -35.38 21.98 -15.12
N GLY A 29 -35.90 22.26 -16.31
CA GLY A 29 -35.54 21.50 -17.52
C GLY A 29 -34.14 21.80 -18.05
N ARG A 30 -33.65 23.05 -17.92
CA ARG A 30 -32.32 23.45 -18.43
C ARG A 30 -31.16 22.91 -17.58
N LEU A 31 -31.37 22.70 -16.28
CA LEU A 31 -30.38 22.04 -15.42
C LEU A 31 -30.31 20.53 -15.62
N ARG A 32 -31.26 19.93 -16.35
CA ARG A 32 -31.31 18.48 -16.63
C ARG A 32 -31.00 18.13 -18.08
N ALA A 33 -30.88 19.12 -18.97
CA ALA A 33 -30.88 18.89 -20.40
C ALA A 33 -29.52 19.08 -21.11
N ASP A 34 -28.46 19.55 -20.45
CA ASP A 34 -27.18 19.81 -21.13
C ASP A 34 -25.92 19.25 -20.46
N ASP A 35 -26.03 18.49 -19.35
CA ASP A 35 -24.89 17.75 -18.80
C ASP A 35 -24.75 16.37 -19.47
N ARG A 36 -24.85 16.32 -20.81
CA ARG A 36 -24.29 15.20 -21.55
C ARG A 36 -22.77 15.36 -21.46
N GLY A 37 -22.21 14.94 -20.33
CA GLY A 37 -20.79 15.02 -20.02
C GLY A 37 -20.00 14.43 -21.17
N MET A 38 -19.46 15.29 -22.03
CA MET A 38 -18.58 14.88 -23.11
C MET A 38 -17.25 14.60 -22.45
N ILE A 39 -17.10 13.38 -21.94
CA ILE A 39 -15.83 12.86 -21.45
C ILE A 39 -14.91 12.86 -22.66
N THR A 40 -13.99 13.82 -22.73
CA THR A 40 -13.03 13.88 -23.82
C THR A 40 -12.13 12.65 -23.73
N PRO A 41 -11.76 11.99 -24.84
CA PRO A 41 -10.86 10.83 -24.79
C PRO A 41 -9.59 11.07 -23.96
N TRP A 42 -9.11 12.31 -23.94
CA TRP A 42 -8.02 12.77 -23.08
C TRP A 42 -8.28 12.55 -21.58
N THR A 43 -9.47 12.89 -21.09
CA THR A 43 -9.82 12.67 -19.67
C THR A 43 -9.83 11.19 -19.29
N VAL A 44 -10.32 10.31 -20.18
CA VAL A 44 -10.27 8.85 -19.95
C VAL A 44 -8.83 8.37 -19.80
N VAL A 45 -7.96 8.77 -20.73
CA VAL A 45 -6.54 8.40 -20.72
C VAL A 45 -5.83 8.97 -19.48
N GLY A 46 -6.10 10.23 -19.13
CA GLY A 46 -5.54 10.87 -17.95
C GLY A 46 -5.96 10.18 -16.65
N THR A 47 -7.25 9.87 -16.50
CA THR A 47 -7.76 9.11 -15.34
C THR A 47 -7.12 7.72 -15.26
N LEU A 48 -6.97 7.04 -16.40
CA LEU A 48 -6.31 5.74 -16.44
C LEU A 48 -4.85 5.84 -15.98
N MET A 49 -4.10 6.84 -16.44
CA MET A 49 -2.72 7.07 -15.98
C MET A 49 -2.64 7.31 -14.47
N VAL A 50 -3.55 8.12 -13.91
CA VAL A 50 -3.56 8.38 -12.46
C VAL A 50 -3.85 7.12 -11.67
N ILE A 51 -4.80 6.28 -12.12
CA ILE A 51 -5.08 4.99 -11.48
C ILE A 51 -3.86 4.06 -11.54
N LEU A 52 -3.17 4.01 -12.67
CA LEU A 52 -1.95 3.20 -12.82
C LEU A 52 -0.83 3.68 -11.87
N LEU A 53 -0.59 4.99 -11.80
CA LEU A 53 0.42 5.57 -10.90
C LEU A 53 0.06 5.35 -9.43
N ALA A 54 -1.21 5.52 -9.05
CA ALA A 54 -1.68 5.23 -7.70
C ALA A 54 -1.47 3.75 -7.35
N GLY A 55 -1.76 2.84 -8.27
CA GLY A 55 -1.50 1.41 -8.13
C GLY A 55 -0.03 1.08 -7.91
N LEU A 56 0.85 1.70 -8.71
CA LEU A 56 2.29 1.56 -8.59
C LEU A 56 2.81 2.03 -7.22
N VAL A 57 2.34 3.18 -6.74
CA VAL A 57 2.74 3.73 -5.43
C VAL A 57 2.29 2.82 -4.28
N LEU A 58 1.05 2.32 -4.33
CA LEU A 58 0.53 1.39 -3.33
C LEU A 58 1.35 0.09 -3.30
N ASP A 59 1.63 -0.48 -4.46
CA ASP A 59 2.42 -1.71 -4.56
C ASP A 59 3.87 -1.52 -4.10
N ALA A 60 4.50 -0.40 -4.47
CA ALA A 60 5.84 -0.06 -4.02
C ALA A 60 5.91 0.12 -2.49
N GLY A 61 4.94 0.82 -1.90
CA GLY A 61 4.87 1.02 -0.45
C GLY A 61 4.73 -0.29 0.31
N MET A 62 3.88 -1.20 -0.18
CA MET A 62 3.73 -2.50 0.44
C MET A 62 4.97 -3.41 0.27
N ALA A 63 5.65 -3.34 -0.89
CA ALA A 63 6.88 -4.08 -1.12
C ALA A 63 8.00 -3.64 -0.15
N MET A 64 8.15 -2.32 0.06
CA MET A 64 9.09 -1.78 1.03
C MET A 64 8.76 -2.21 2.46
N ALA A 65 7.48 -2.23 2.83
CA ALA A 65 7.08 -2.70 4.16
C ALA A 65 7.43 -4.18 4.41
N ASP A 66 7.33 -5.04 3.39
CA ASP A 66 7.75 -6.44 3.48
C ASP A 66 9.27 -6.59 3.51
N GLN A 67 10.01 -5.75 2.78
CA GLN A 67 11.47 -5.70 2.85
C GLN A 67 11.95 -5.38 4.27
N VAL A 68 11.33 -4.39 4.93
CA VAL A 68 11.66 -4.05 6.32
C VAL A 68 11.40 -5.23 7.25
N ARG A 69 10.24 -5.91 7.11
CA ARG A 69 9.92 -7.11 7.90
C ARG A 69 10.93 -8.25 7.71
N LEU A 70 11.47 -8.42 6.49
CA LEU A 70 12.51 -9.42 6.24
C LEU A 70 13.82 -9.06 6.94
N TYR A 71 14.21 -7.78 6.92
CA TYR A 71 15.37 -7.31 7.68
C TYR A 71 15.22 -7.52 9.18
N ASP A 72 14.05 -7.20 9.75
CA ASP A 72 13.79 -7.40 11.18
C ASP A 72 13.93 -8.88 11.58
N ARG A 73 13.44 -9.79 10.72
CA ARG A 73 13.56 -11.24 10.94
C ARG A 73 15.01 -11.71 10.83
N ALA A 74 15.75 -11.26 9.82
CA ALA A 74 17.17 -11.57 9.69
C ALA A 74 17.95 -11.08 10.92
N GLN A 75 17.66 -9.88 11.41
CA GLN A 75 18.31 -9.31 12.57
C GLN A 75 17.95 -10.06 13.86
N ALA A 76 16.68 -10.43 14.03
CA ALA A 76 16.24 -11.23 15.18
C ALA A 76 16.88 -12.63 15.18
N ALA A 77 17.01 -13.26 14.01
CA ALA A 77 17.70 -14.54 13.85
C ALA A 77 19.20 -14.43 14.16
N ALA A 78 19.87 -13.40 13.64
CA ALA A 78 21.28 -13.14 13.93
C ALA A 78 21.50 -12.89 15.44
N ARG A 79 20.64 -12.09 16.06
CA ARG A 79 20.66 -11.84 17.52
C ARG A 79 20.38 -13.10 18.32
N ALA A 80 19.53 -14.01 17.84
CA ALA A 80 19.29 -15.29 18.49
C ALA A 80 20.54 -16.18 18.45
N GLY A 81 21.26 -16.21 17.33
CA GLY A 81 22.55 -16.90 17.22
C GLY A 81 23.65 -16.28 18.08
N ALA A 82 23.71 -14.94 18.15
CA ALA A 82 24.69 -14.20 18.94
C ALA A 82 24.57 -14.39 20.47
N ARG A 83 23.57 -15.13 20.95
CA ARG A 83 23.43 -15.49 22.38
C ARG A 83 24.19 -16.77 22.74
N GLU A 84 24.58 -17.58 21.76
CA GLU A 84 25.27 -18.84 22.02
C GLU A 84 26.78 -18.60 22.15
N ILE A 85 27.17 -18.22 23.37
CA ILE A 85 28.57 -18.01 23.74
C ILE A 85 29.19 -19.37 24.09
N ASP A 86 30.43 -19.60 23.67
CA ASP A 86 31.24 -20.72 24.14
C ASP A 86 31.54 -20.55 25.63
N LEU A 87 30.70 -21.19 26.44
CA LEU A 87 30.77 -21.18 27.89
C LEU A 87 32.02 -21.88 28.43
N ALA A 88 32.59 -22.84 27.69
CA ALA A 88 33.78 -23.56 28.12
C ALA A 88 35.02 -22.68 28.00
N THR A 89 35.17 -22.01 26.85
CA THR A 89 36.25 -21.03 26.64
C THR A 89 36.09 -19.84 27.57
N TYR A 90 34.87 -19.33 27.74
CA TYR A 90 34.60 -18.22 28.67
C TYR A 90 34.99 -18.56 30.12
N ARG A 91 34.64 -19.76 30.62
CA ARG A 91 34.96 -20.17 32.00
C ARG A 91 36.44 -20.44 32.22
N ASN A 92 37.16 -20.93 31.21
CA ASN A 92 38.58 -21.28 31.33
C ASN A 92 39.52 -20.10 31.06
N THR A 93 39.15 -19.19 30.16
CA THR A 93 40.05 -18.13 29.66
C THR A 93 39.53 -16.72 29.95
N GLY A 94 38.27 -16.57 30.34
CA GLY A 94 37.60 -15.27 30.46
C GLY A 94 37.27 -14.60 29.12
N VAL A 95 37.65 -15.21 27.99
CA VAL A 95 37.42 -14.66 26.65
C VAL A 95 36.01 -14.99 26.19
N VAL A 96 35.24 -13.97 25.81
CA VAL A 96 33.91 -14.14 25.20
C VAL A 96 34.08 -14.42 23.72
N GLN A 97 33.74 -15.64 23.30
CA GLN A 97 33.65 -16.03 21.89
C GLN A 97 32.35 -16.77 21.66
N LEU A 98 31.80 -16.63 20.46
CA LEU A 98 30.66 -17.41 20.02
C LEU A 98 31.07 -18.86 19.75
N ASP A 99 30.18 -19.80 20.06
CA ASP A 99 30.24 -21.16 19.52
C ASP A 99 29.57 -21.13 18.13
N PRO A 100 30.31 -21.29 17.01
CA PRO A 100 29.75 -21.19 15.67
C PRO A 100 28.66 -22.22 15.39
N ASP A 101 28.80 -23.45 15.89
CA ASP A 101 27.85 -24.53 15.61
C ASP A 101 26.55 -24.32 16.39
N ALA A 102 26.66 -23.96 17.68
CA ALA A 102 25.51 -23.61 18.50
C ALA A 102 24.80 -22.36 17.96
N ALA A 103 25.56 -21.34 17.55
CA ALA A 103 25.03 -20.09 17.01
C ALA A 103 24.27 -20.28 15.69
N VAL A 104 24.81 -21.07 14.75
CA VAL A 104 24.10 -21.45 13.52
C VAL A 104 22.84 -22.22 13.87
N GLY A 105 22.93 -23.21 14.76
CA GLY A 105 21.78 -23.99 15.20
C GLY A 105 20.69 -23.13 15.84
N ALA A 106 21.04 -22.12 16.64
CA ALA A 106 20.09 -21.18 17.25
C ALA A 106 19.42 -20.27 16.22
N ALA A 107 20.19 -19.74 15.27
CA ALA A 107 19.67 -18.92 14.18
C ALA A 107 18.71 -19.72 13.28
N GLN A 108 19.09 -20.94 12.89
CA GLN A 108 18.24 -21.82 12.07
C GLN A 108 16.95 -22.22 12.81
N ARG A 109 17.03 -22.53 14.11
CA ARG A 109 15.85 -22.79 14.95
C ARG A 109 14.91 -21.58 14.98
N PHE A 110 15.43 -20.36 15.01
CA PHE A 110 14.62 -19.14 14.94
C PHE A 110 13.92 -19.00 13.58
N LEU A 111 14.64 -19.21 12.47
CA LEU A 111 14.07 -19.18 11.12
C LEU A 111 12.95 -20.22 10.96
N ALA A 112 13.17 -21.45 11.41
CA ALA A 112 12.16 -22.51 11.39
C ALA A 112 10.90 -22.15 12.19
N ARG A 113 11.05 -21.63 13.42
CA ARG A 113 9.90 -21.21 14.25
C ARG A 113 9.14 -20.03 13.67
N SER A 114 9.82 -19.12 12.97
CA SER A 114 9.21 -17.96 12.34
C SER A 114 8.64 -18.24 10.94
N GLY A 115 8.71 -19.49 10.47
CA GLY A 115 8.25 -19.88 9.13
C GLY A 115 9.00 -19.16 8.00
N THR A 116 10.23 -18.74 8.26
CA THR A 116 11.01 -17.87 7.37
C THR A 116 12.12 -18.70 6.71
N THR A 117 12.25 -18.58 5.39
CA THR A 117 13.28 -19.32 4.64
C THR A 117 14.58 -18.51 4.64
N GLY A 118 15.71 -19.15 4.92
CA GLY A 118 16.99 -18.46 4.98
C GLY A 118 18.15 -19.38 5.35
N THR A 119 19.35 -18.83 5.29
CA THR A 119 20.60 -19.47 5.66
C THR A 119 21.29 -18.67 6.77
N ALA A 120 22.06 -19.36 7.61
CA ALA A 120 22.81 -18.75 8.69
C ALA A 120 24.26 -19.24 8.65
N THR A 121 25.20 -18.33 8.86
CA THR A 121 26.63 -18.61 9.02
C THR A 121 27.12 -17.91 10.29
N ALA A 122 28.05 -18.54 11.00
CA ALA A 122 28.61 -17.95 12.22
C ALA A 122 30.13 -18.07 12.22
N THR A 123 30.74 -17.11 12.90
CA THR A 123 32.15 -17.06 13.28
C THR A 123 32.21 -16.90 14.80
N THR A 124 33.40 -16.97 15.39
CA THR A 124 33.60 -16.74 16.82
C THR A 124 33.28 -15.31 17.27
N ALA A 125 33.13 -14.36 16.33
CA ALA A 125 32.86 -12.96 16.63
C ALA A 125 31.44 -12.50 16.21
N ALA A 126 30.85 -13.14 15.20
CA ALA A 126 29.58 -12.69 14.62
C ALA A 126 28.79 -13.82 13.96
N VAL A 127 27.46 -13.66 13.96
CA VAL A 127 26.50 -14.47 13.19
C VAL A 127 25.93 -13.62 12.07
N THR A 128 25.92 -14.16 10.85
CA THR A 128 25.29 -13.57 9.68
C THR A 128 24.12 -14.45 9.25
N VAL A 129 22.95 -13.85 9.04
CA VAL A 129 21.76 -14.54 8.58
C VAL A 129 21.25 -13.87 7.32
N THR A 130 21.00 -14.66 6.29
CA THR A 130 20.37 -14.24 5.04
C THR A 130 18.99 -14.89 4.95
N VAL A 131 17.97 -14.06 4.82
CA VAL A 131 16.58 -14.46 4.69
C VAL A 131 16.13 -14.16 3.26
N THR A 132 15.43 -15.11 2.65
CA THR A 132 14.87 -14.97 1.31
C THR A 132 13.35 -15.07 1.37
N GLY A 133 12.69 -14.28 0.53
CA GLY A 133 11.24 -14.19 0.44
C GLY A 133 10.78 -13.86 -0.97
N VAL A 134 9.52 -14.15 -1.26
CA VAL A 134 8.89 -13.80 -2.54
C VAL A 134 7.56 -13.16 -2.24
N ARG A 135 7.31 -11.98 -2.81
CA ARG A 135 6.03 -11.29 -2.69
C ARG A 135 5.29 -11.29 -4.02
N ARG A 136 4.00 -11.64 -4.00
CA ARG A 136 3.11 -11.43 -5.16
C ARG A 136 2.66 -9.97 -5.20
N THR A 137 2.78 -9.35 -6.36
CA THR A 137 2.32 -7.99 -6.66
C THR A 137 0.81 -7.99 -6.94
N GLN A 138 0.08 -6.94 -6.55
CA GLN A 138 -1.38 -6.90 -6.75
C GLN A 138 -1.76 -6.04 -7.97
N LEU A 139 -1.26 -4.81 -8.07
CA LEU A 139 -1.52 -3.92 -9.21
C LEU A 139 -0.43 -4.01 -10.30
N LEU A 140 0.82 -4.30 -9.94
CA LEU A 140 1.91 -4.58 -10.88
C LEU A 140 1.62 -5.81 -11.75
N TYR A 141 0.72 -6.68 -11.30
CA TYR A 141 0.18 -7.78 -12.10
C TYR A 141 -0.48 -7.28 -13.39
N LEU A 142 -1.16 -6.12 -13.38
CA LEU A 142 -1.79 -5.55 -14.58
C LEU A 142 -0.77 -5.13 -15.65
N ILE A 143 0.49 -4.91 -15.28
CA ILE A 143 1.58 -4.58 -16.21
C ILE A 143 2.60 -5.73 -16.34
N GLY A 144 2.23 -6.95 -15.92
CA GLY A 144 2.98 -8.18 -16.19
C GLY A 144 4.07 -8.54 -15.16
N VAL A 145 4.25 -7.76 -14.09
CA VAL A 145 5.16 -8.14 -12.99
C VAL A 145 4.33 -8.87 -11.95
N THR A 146 4.59 -10.17 -11.76
CA THR A 146 3.78 -11.05 -10.89
C THR A 146 4.38 -11.28 -9.51
N THR A 147 5.70 -11.17 -9.40
CA THR A 147 6.45 -11.46 -8.17
C THR A 147 7.71 -10.61 -8.09
N ILE A 148 8.04 -10.18 -6.87
CA ILE A 148 9.31 -9.51 -6.56
C ILE A 148 10.07 -10.39 -5.57
N PRO A 149 11.30 -10.84 -5.90
CA PRO A 149 12.17 -11.51 -4.94
C PRO A 149 12.64 -10.49 -3.91
N LEU A 150 12.67 -10.90 -2.64
CA LEU A 150 13.09 -10.07 -1.53
C LEU A 150 14.16 -10.82 -0.75
N ASP A 151 15.34 -10.22 -0.64
CA ASP A 151 16.46 -10.76 0.12
C ASP A 151 16.86 -9.78 1.21
N ALA A 152 17.14 -10.29 2.41
CA ALA A 152 17.61 -9.49 3.53
C ALA A 152 18.73 -10.20 4.27
N THR A 153 19.86 -9.52 4.47
CA THR A 153 20.99 -10.03 5.23
C THR A 153 21.23 -9.15 6.45
N ALA A 154 21.41 -9.78 7.61
CA ALA A 154 21.74 -9.09 8.85
C ALA A 154 22.82 -9.85 9.61
N ALA A 155 23.67 -9.11 10.33
CA ALA A 155 24.71 -9.66 11.19
C ALA A 155 24.55 -9.18 12.63
N ALA A 156 24.96 -10.02 13.58
CA ALA A 156 25.01 -9.68 15.00
C ALA A 156 26.33 -10.19 15.59
N THR A 157 26.98 -9.34 16.39
CA THR A 157 28.27 -9.64 17.03
C THR A 157 28.09 -10.17 18.45
N ALA A 158 29.08 -10.93 18.93
CA ALA A 158 29.20 -11.29 20.34
C ALA A 158 29.36 -10.01 21.18
N ALA A 159 28.37 -9.64 21.98
CA ALA A 159 28.45 -8.48 22.85
C ALA A 159 28.76 -8.91 24.29
N THR A 160 29.87 -8.43 24.84
CA THR A 160 30.12 -8.44 26.29
C THR A 160 29.15 -7.47 26.95
N GLY A 161 28.30 -7.95 27.86
CA GLY A 161 27.44 -7.08 28.65
C GLY A 161 28.29 -6.09 29.44
N VAL A 162 28.09 -4.79 29.20
CA VAL A 162 28.54 -3.64 30.01
C VAL A 162 29.99 -3.74 30.52
N THR A 163 30.95 -3.35 29.70
CA THR A 163 32.22 -2.85 30.25
C THR A 163 31.92 -1.45 30.79
N ASN A 164 31.69 -1.34 32.09
CA ASN A 164 31.64 -0.03 32.75
C ASN A 164 32.96 0.68 32.46
N ALA A 165 32.90 1.74 31.64
CA ALA A 165 33.98 2.68 31.53
C ALA A 165 34.11 3.35 32.90
N THR A 166 35.17 2.99 33.63
CA THR A 166 35.70 3.75 34.77
C THR A 166 36.15 5.12 34.34
#